data_AF-B3EAM9-F1
#
_entry.id   AF-B3EAM9-F1
#
_cell.length_a   1.000
_cell.length_b   1.000
_cell.length_c   1.000
_cell.angle_alpha   90.00
_cell.angle_beta   90.00
_cell.angle_gamma   90.00
#
_symmetry.space_group_name_H-M   'P 1'
#
loop_
_entity.id
_entity.type
_entity.pdbx_description
1 polymer ?
#
loop_
_entity_poly.entity_id
_entity_poly.type
_entity_poly.pdbx_seq_one_letter_code
_entity_poly.pdbx_strand_id
1 'polypeptide(L)'
;MAWNWSANKQQNPRERFAGPAAIAGLVGAGLLLLVVLYPEKSLLRLLEAPDVTSPAQQRYLEALVHLRTGDPNLVIILARSYLAAGCTEKALKALEHRQGVLSREQAKTVMQLYYEARRQQLELMLTGEPGWKRAQQDYADQIEQLKQAGATPKELVRYLADARALGDRQTVKRLETLLGTAAGQGTAPAVEAAASAALAKGDYRGAAELYFKGLQAAGLNQKRVYFLAGVRTLQSGNLLAEALTAAERHLDAGLAHDRQTLLYLTRLALAANRPDLAQKYVRRALGLSSGEPSGAATP
;
A
#
# COMPACT_ATOMS: atom_id res chain seq x y z
N MET A 1 71.79 1.10 79.61
CA MET A 1 70.35 1.08 79.95
C MET A 1 69.59 0.71 78.69
N ALA A 2 69.11 -0.54 78.60
CA ALA A 2 68.40 -1.06 77.44
C ALA A 2 66.98 -1.42 77.87
N TRP A 3 65.99 -0.82 77.22
CA TRP A 3 64.57 -1.09 77.41
C TRP A 3 64.15 -2.28 76.53
N ASN A 4 63.67 -3.36 77.15
CA ASN A 4 63.00 -4.46 76.45
C ASN A 4 61.49 -4.25 76.51
N TRP A 5 60.87 -4.01 75.35
CA TRP A 5 59.42 -4.09 75.17
C TRP A 5 59.06 -5.46 74.59
N SER A 6 58.37 -6.28 75.37
CA SER A 6 57.71 -7.51 74.90
C SER A 6 56.29 -7.16 74.43
N ALA A 7 56.10 -7.01 73.13
CA ALA A 7 54.76 -6.89 72.53
C ALA A 7 54.20 -8.28 72.20
N ASN A 8 53.22 -8.69 73.00
CA ASN A 8 52.39 -9.89 72.83
C ASN A 8 51.59 -9.79 71.50
N LYS A 9 51.84 -10.69 70.53
CA LYS A 9 51.06 -10.78 69.29
C LYS A 9 49.77 -11.57 69.53
N GLN A 10 48.68 -10.88 69.82
CA GLN A 10 47.33 -11.44 69.69
C GLN A 10 46.99 -11.65 68.21
N GLN A 11 46.76 -12.90 67.80
CA GLN A 11 46.25 -13.28 66.49
C GLN A 11 44.72 -13.12 66.48
N ASN A 12 44.20 -12.16 65.72
CA ASN A 12 42.75 -12.07 65.45
C ASN A 12 42.39 -12.91 64.21
N PRO A 13 41.41 -13.84 64.30
CA PRO A 13 40.92 -14.57 63.13
C PRO A 13 40.05 -13.63 62.26
N ARG A 14 40.30 -13.60 60.95
CA ARG A 14 39.51 -12.81 59.99
C ARG A 14 38.19 -13.51 59.70
N GLU A 15 37.09 -12.87 60.09
CA GLU A 15 35.73 -13.33 59.75
C GLU A 15 35.49 -13.26 58.24
N ARG A 16 35.12 -14.41 57.64
CA ARG A 16 34.71 -14.50 56.23
C ARG A 16 33.21 -14.22 56.14
N PHE A 17 32.86 -13.03 55.66
CA PHE A 17 31.48 -12.50 55.62
C PHE A 17 30.48 -13.24 54.70
N ALA A 18 30.92 -14.19 53.86
CA ALA A 18 30.02 -15.07 53.12
C ALA A 18 30.77 -16.31 52.62
N GLY A 19 30.17 -17.50 52.78
CA GLY A 19 30.69 -18.72 52.17
C GLY A 19 30.64 -18.66 50.63
N PRO A 20 31.55 -19.34 49.90
CA PRO A 20 31.57 -19.32 48.43
C PRO A 20 30.23 -19.70 47.79
N ALA A 21 29.47 -20.59 48.44
CA ALA A 21 28.14 -21.01 48.02
C ALA A 21 27.09 -19.88 48.11
N ALA A 22 27.20 -19.00 49.11
CA ALA A 22 26.30 -17.86 49.27
C ALA A 22 26.53 -16.81 48.17
N ILE A 23 27.79 -16.58 47.79
CA ILE A 23 28.14 -15.69 46.67
C ILE A 23 27.63 -16.27 45.35
N ALA A 24 27.83 -17.56 45.11
CA ALA A 24 27.32 -18.24 43.92
C ALA A 24 25.79 -18.19 43.83
N GLY A 25 25.08 -18.36 44.95
CA GLY A 25 23.62 -18.24 45.02
C GLY A 25 23.13 -16.83 44.71
N LEU A 26 23.81 -15.81 45.22
CA LEU A 26 23.44 -14.40 44.99
C LEU A 26 23.71 -13.97 43.54
N VAL A 27 24.84 -14.40 42.97
CA VAL A 27 25.15 -14.18 41.54
C VAL A 27 24.16 -14.92 40.65
N GLY A 28 23.83 -16.17 40.98
CA GLY A 28 22.84 -16.97 40.25
C GLY A 28 21.46 -16.33 40.29
N ALA A 29 21.01 -15.88 41.46
CA ALA A 29 19.74 -15.18 41.63
C ALA A 29 19.72 -13.84 40.88
N GLY A 30 20.82 -13.09 40.87
CA GLY A 30 20.96 -11.85 40.11
C GLY A 30 20.88 -12.07 38.59
N LEU A 31 21.53 -13.12 38.08
CA LEU A 31 21.44 -13.51 36.67
C LEU A 31 20.03 -13.98 36.29
N LEU A 32 19.38 -14.77 37.14
CA LEU A 32 17.99 -15.21 36.94
C LEU A 32 17.03 -14.01 36.94
N LEU A 33 17.23 -13.05 37.84
CA LEU A 33 16.45 -11.82 37.91
C LEU A 33 16.64 -10.97 36.65
N LEU A 34 17.86 -10.87 36.12
CA LEU A 34 18.13 -10.21 34.84
C LEU A 34 17.40 -10.90 33.67
N VAL A 35 17.43 -12.24 33.60
CA VAL A 35 16.73 -12.99 32.56
C VAL A 35 15.21 -12.85 32.65
N VAL A 36 14.66 -12.77 33.87
CA VAL A 36 13.22 -12.61 34.11
C VAL A 36 12.75 -11.17 33.87
N LEU A 37 13.57 -10.17 34.21
CA LEU A 37 13.24 -8.75 34.05
C LEU A 37 13.44 -8.25 32.60
N TYR A 38 14.30 -8.91 31.82
CA TYR A 38 14.59 -8.57 30.42
C TYR A 38 14.26 -9.73 29.46
N PRO A 39 12.97 -9.99 29.15
CA PRO A 39 12.62 -10.92 28.10
C PRO A 39 13.05 -10.31 26.75
N GLU A 40 13.95 -10.96 25.99
CA GLU A 40 14.38 -10.54 24.64
C GLU A 40 13.19 -10.13 23.73
N LYS A 41 12.04 -10.80 23.90
CA LYS A 41 10.81 -10.54 23.15
C LYS A 41 10.15 -9.19 23.48
N SER A 42 10.33 -8.69 24.71
CA SER A 42 9.79 -7.40 25.15
C SER A 42 10.64 -6.23 24.66
N LEU A 43 11.96 -6.41 24.60
CA LEU A 43 12.87 -5.43 23.99
C LEU A 43 12.59 -5.28 22.49
N LEU A 44 12.45 -6.39 21.76
CA LEU A 44 12.12 -6.35 20.34
C LEU A 44 10.77 -5.66 20.07
N ARG A 45 9.78 -5.83 20.96
CA ARG A 45 8.47 -5.12 20.88
C ARG A 45 8.58 -3.61 21.14
N LEU A 46 9.51 -3.19 21.98
CA LEU A 46 9.84 -1.76 22.18
C LEU A 46 10.56 -1.16 20.96
N LEU A 47 11.26 -2.00 20.17
CA LEU A 47 11.86 -1.62 18.88
C LEU A 47 10.90 -1.76 17.68
N GLU A 48 9.73 -2.37 17.84
CA GLU A 48 8.65 -2.35 16.85
C GLU A 48 7.77 -1.10 17.00
N ALA A 49 7.93 -0.32 18.08
CA ALA A 49 7.20 0.92 18.27
C ALA A 49 7.58 1.94 17.17
N PRO A 50 6.63 2.71 16.59
CA PRO A 50 6.90 3.62 15.47
C PRO A 50 7.95 4.72 15.76
N ASP A 51 8.27 4.95 17.03
CA ASP A 51 9.14 6.02 17.52
C ASP A 51 10.63 5.63 17.65
N VAL A 52 11.12 4.64 16.89
CA VAL A 52 12.56 4.32 16.81
C VAL A 52 13.30 5.36 15.96
N THR A 53 13.25 6.62 16.36
CA THR A 53 13.92 7.74 15.66
C THR A 53 15.18 8.20 16.40
N SER A 54 15.47 7.67 17.59
CA SER A 54 16.61 8.18 18.37
C SER A 54 17.96 7.73 17.77
N PRO A 55 18.92 8.65 17.56
CA PRO A 55 20.23 8.33 16.98
C PRO A 55 21.02 7.28 17.78
N ALA A 56 20.79 7.18 19.09
CA ALA A 56 21.43 6.19 19.96
C ALA A 56 20.92 4.77 19.68
N GLN A 57 19.60 4.59 19.49
CA GLN A 57 19.01 3.30 19.13
C GLN A 57 19.45 2.83 17.74
N GLN A 58 19.58 3.76 16.77
CA GLN A 58 20.08 3.43 15.43
C GLN A 58 21.52 2.90 15.47
N ARG A 59 22.43 3.54 16.21
CA ARG A 59 23.82 3.06 16.38
C ARG A 59 23.88 1.72 17.10
N TYR A 60 23.03 1.52 18.10
CA TYR A 60 22.93 0.24 18.78
C TYR A 60 22.45 -0.88 17.84
N LEU A 61 21.42 -0.62 17.03
CA LEU A 61 20.92 -1.55 16.02
C LEU A 61 21.96 -1.85 14.94
N GLU A 62 22.67 -0.84 14.46
CA GLU A 62 23.76 -1.00 13.49
C GLU A 62 24.86 -1.92 14.05
N ALA A 63 25.31 -1.68 15.30
CA ALA A 63 26.26 -2.56 15.98
C ALA A 63 25.70 -3.99 16.13
N LEU A 64 24.42 -4.13 16.46
CA LEU A 64 23.76 -5.44 16.61
C LEU A 64 23.67 -6.20 15.27
N VAL A 65 23.39 -5.51 14.17
CA VAL A 65 23.36 -6.10 12.81
C VAL A 65 24.75 -6.58 12.40
N HIS A 66 25.80 -5.81 12.72
CA HIS A 66 27.19 -6.21 12.48
C HIS A 66 27.61 -7.43 13.33
N LEU A 67 27.13 -7.52 14.57
CA LEU A 67 27.44 -8.62 15.49
C LEU A 67 26.65 -9.90 15.21
N ARG A 68 25.37 -9.80 14.80
CA ARG A 68 24.48 -10.93 14.43
C ARG A 68 24.38 -11.12 12.91
N THR A 69 25.49 -10.93 12.20
CA THR A 69 25.68 -11.35 10.78
C THR A 69 24.52 -11.01 9.83
N GLY A 70 23.99 -9.77 9.86
CA GLY A 70 23.00 -9.35 8.86
C GLY A 70 21.64 -10.05 8.93
N ASP A 71 21.24 -10.54 10.11
CA ASP A 71 19.93 -11.17 10.37
C ASP A 71 18.76 -10.40 9.72
N PRO A 72 17.92 -11.04 8.87
CA PRO A 72 16.92 -10.33 8.07
C PRO A 72 15.93 -9.48 8.88
N ASN A 73 15.52 -9.95 10.07
CA ASN A 73 14.59 -9.22 10.93
C ASN A 73 15.20 -7.92 11.46
N LEU A 74 16.47 -7.96 11.86
CA LEU A 74 17.18 -6.77 12.37
C LEU A 74 17.43 -5.77 11.25
N VAL A 75 17.79 -6.24 10.06
CA VAL A 75 17.97 -5.39 8.88
C VAL A 75 16.67 -4.69 8.49
N ILE A 76 15.53 -5.38 8.54
CA ILE A 76 14.21 -4.78 8.26
C ILE A 76 13.90 -3.65 9.26
N ILE A 77 14.14 -3.88 10.56
CA ILE A 77 13.90 -2.87 11.61
C ILE A 77 14.83 -1.67 11.42
N LEU A 78 16.12 -1.92 11.18
CA LEU A 78 17.11 -0.87 10.93
C LEU A 78 16.75 -0.03 9.70
N ALA A 79 16.42 -0.67 8.58
CA ALA A 79 16.01 0.02 7.36
C ALA A 79 14.75 0.89 7.57
N ARG A 80 13.74 0.38 8.29
CA ARG A 80 12.55 1.16 8.67
C ARG A 80 12.91 2.40 9.48
N SER A 81 13.77 2.26 10.49
CA SER A 81 14.20 3.39 11.32
C SER A 81 14.96 4.43 10.50
N TYR A 82 15.79 4.01 9.53
CA TYR A 82 16.50 4.93 8.65
C TYR A 82 15.56 5.66 7.69
N LEU A 83 14.55 4.98 7.14
CA LEU A 83 13.55 5.61 6.28
C LEU A 83 12.66 6.60 7.03
N ALA A 84 12.27 6.27 8.27
CA ALA A 84 11.54 7.18 9.15
C ALA A 84 12.35 8.45 9.48
N ALA A 85 13.68 8.31 9.59
CA ALA A 85 14.60 9.43 9.80
C ALA A 85 15.02 10.16 8.51
N GLY A 86 14.48 9.79 7.33
CA GLY A 86 14.86 10.37 6.03
C GLY A 86 16.29 10.03 5.57
N CYS A 87 16.95 9.07 6.23
CA CYS A 87 18.31 8.63 5.91
C CYS A 87 18.30 7.54 4.82
N THR A 88 17.80 7.88 3.64
CA THR A 88 17.52 6.95 2.54
C THR A 88 18.74 6.13 2.11
N GLU A 89 19.91 6.76 1.97
CA GLU A 89 21.16 6.08 1.59
C GLU A 89 21.60 5.03 2.62
N LYS A 90 21.39 5.30 3.92
CA LYS A 90 21.71 4.33 4.98
C LYS A 90 20.72 3.16 4.97
N ALA A 91 19.45 3.43 4.69
CA ALA A 91 18.44 2.39 4.55
C ALA A 91 18.79 1.43 3.40
N LEU A 92 19.15 1.96 2.23
CA LEU A 92 19.56 1.16 1.07
C LEU A 92 20.78 0.28 1.39
N LYS A 93 21.82 0.86 2.00
CA LYS A 93 23.02 0.11 2.41
C LYS A 93 22.70 -0.99 3.42
N ALA A 94 21.84 -0.71 4.40
CA ALA A 94 21.42 -1.72 5.38
C ALA A 94 20.70 -2.88 4.70
N LEU A 95 19.78 -2.61 3.77
CA LEU A 95 19.07 -3.63 3.00
C LEU A 95 20.00 -4.48 2.13
N GLU A 96 21.07 -3.90 1.57
CA GLU A 96 22.09 -4.62 0.79
C GLU A 96 22.95 -5.56 1.64
N HIS A 97 23.26 -5.18 2.88
CA HIS A 97 24.07 -5.98 3.81
C HIS A 97 23.31 -7.18 4.42
N ARG A 98 22.05 -7.39 4.04
CA ARG A 98 21.26 -8.53 4.51
C ARG A 98 21.95 -9.85 4.15
N GLN A 99 21.99 -10.77 5.11
CA GLN A 99 22.49 -12.12 4.90
C GLN A 99 21.41 -13.13 5.29
N GLY A 100 21.45 -14.31 4.68
CA GLY A 100 20.47 -15.38 4.94
C GLY A 100 19.28 -15.39 3.97
N VAL A 101 18.50 -16.48 4.08
CA VAL A 101 17.34 -16.72 3.21
C VAL A 101 16.13 -15.99 3.75
N LEU A 102 15.51 -15.16 2.91
CA LEU A 102 14.28 -14.45 3.25
C LEU A 102 13.07 -15.39 3.19
N SER A 103 12.21 -15.33 4.21
CA SER A 103 10.87 -15.87 4.10
C SER A 103 10.08 -15.10 3.03
N ARG A 104 8.98 -15.68 2.52
CA ARG A 104 8.14 -15.02 1.51
C ARG A 104 7.59 -13.66 1.99
N GLU A 105 7.25 -13.55 3.26
CA GLU A 105 6.76 -12.30 3.87
C GLU A 105 7.88 -11.28 4.07
N GLN A 106 9.05 -11.72 4.51
CA GLN A 106 10.23 -10.87 4.64
C GLN A 106 10.67 -10.34 3.27
N ALA A 107 10.67 -11.18 2.23
CA ALA A 107 10.98 -10.77 0.88
C ALA A 107 10.06 -9.65 0.39
N LYS A 108 8.73 -9.81 0.57
CA LYS A 108 7.77 -8.74 0.25
C LYS A 108 8.05 -7.46 1.04
N THR A 109 8.34 -7.58 2.34
CA THR A 109 8.65 -6.43 3.20
C THR A 109 9.89 -5.70 2.72
N VAL A 110 10.96 -6.42 2.41
CA VAL A 110 12.21 -5.86 1.88
C VAL A 110 11.98 -5.15 0.54
N MET A 111 11.18 -5.72 -0.36
CA MET A 111 10.83 -5.07 -1.63
C MET A 111 10.04 -3.77 -1.42
N GLN A 112 9.15 -3.73 -0.43
CA GLN A 112 8.43 -2.49 -0.08
C GLN A 112 9.38 -1.44 0.51
N LEU A 113 10.34 -1.84 1.35
CA LEU A 113 11.33 -0.90 1.90
C LEU A 113 12.26 -0.35 0.82
N TYR A 114 12.67 -1.18 -0.15
CA TYR A 114 13.40 -0.68 -1.32
C TYR A 114 12.57 0.32 -2.11
N TYR A 115 11.27 0.04 -2.32
CA TYR A 115 10.37 0.97 -3.00
C TYR A 115 10.26 2.32 -2.28
N GLU A 116 10.03 2.32 -0.97
CA GLU A 116 9.95 3.54 -0.16
C GLU A 116 11.27 4.33 -0.19
N ALA A 117 12.41 3.62 -0.09
CA ALA A 117 13.72 4.24 -0.20
C ALA A 117 13.94 4.90 -1.56
N ARG A 118 13.69 4.19 -2.67
CA ARG A 118 13.86 4.74 -4.02
C ARG A 118 12.91 5.89 -4.31
N ARG A 119 11.68 5.83 -3.76
CA ARG A 119 10.73 6.94 -3.85
C ARG A 119 11.27 8.19 -3.16
N GLN A 120 11.69 8.08 -1.89
CA GLN A 120 12.27 9.21 -1.15
C GLN A 120 13.53 9.75 -1.83
N GLN A 121 14.39 8.88 -2.38
CA GLN A 121 15.59 9.29 -3.10
C GLN A 121 15.24 10.19 -4.28
N LEU A 122 14.22 9.83 -5.07
CA LEU A 122 13.74 10.66 -6.18
C LEU A 122 13.05 11.94 -5.72
N GLU A 123 12.32 11.89 -4.61
CA GLU A 123 11.59 13.03 -4.03
C GLU A 123 12.54 14.16 -3.59
N LEU A 124 13.75 13.80 -3.16
CA LEU A 124 14.81 14.73 -2.75
C LEU A 124 15.62 15.30 -3.94
N MET A 125 15.50 14.73 -5.14
CA MET A 125 16.25 15.15 -6.32
C MET A 125 15.41 16.01 -7.26
N LEU A 126 16.00 17.08 -7.80
CA LEU A 126 15.36 17.86 -8.85
C LEU A 126 15.48 17.16 -10.21
N THR A 127 14.46 17.34 -11.05
CA THR A 127 14.45 16.78 -12.39
C THR A 127 15.61 17.35 -13.22
N GLY A 128 16.48 16.49 -13.75
CA GLY A 128 17.62 16.89 -14.57
C GLY A 128 18.95 17.02 -13.82
N GLU A 129 18.97 16.84 -12.49
CA GLU A 129 20.22 16.74 -11.73
C GLU A 129 21.09 15.54 -12.16
N PRO A 130 22.42 15.64 -12.02
CA PRO A 130 23.30 14.50 -12.24
C PRO A 130 22.92 13.35 -11.30
N GLY A 131 22.65 12.18 -11.87
CA GLY A 131 22.19 11.00 -11.13
C GLY A 131 20.68 10.81 -11.11
N TRP A 132 19.87 11.83 -11.42
CA TRP A 132 18.40 11.72 -11.45
C TRP A 132 17.93 10.59 -12.37
N LYS A 133 18.51 10.50 -13.58
CA LYS A 133 18.16 9.45 -14.55
C LYS A 133 18.45 8.04 -14.02
N ARG A 134 19.52 7.87 -13.24
CA ARG A 134 19.87 6.58 -12.63
C ARG A 134 18.91 6.24 -11.49
N ALA A 135 18.61 7.20 -10.62
CA ALA A 135 17.60 7.02 -9.57
C ALA A 135 16.21 6.71 -10.15
N GLN A 136 15.83 7.35 -11.26
CA GLN A 136 14.60 7.08 -11.99
C GLN A 136 14.56 5.64 -12.52
N GLN A 137 15.67 5.16 -13.10
CA GLN A 137 15.79 3.79 -13.56
C GLN A 137 15.67 2.79 -12.40
N ASP A 138 16.41 3.01 -11.30
CA ASP A 138 16.36 2.15 -10.12
C ASP A 138 14.93 2.08 -9.52
N TYR A 139 14.21 3.21 -9.50
CA TYR A 139 12.81 3.26 -9.06
C TYR A 139 11.87 2.48 -10.00
N ALA A 140 12.01 2.68 -11.30
CA ALA A 140 11.21 1.97 -12.30
C ALA A 140 11.45 0.45 -12.25
N ASP A 141 12.70 0.03 -12.07
CA ASP A 141 13.08 -1.38 -11.93
C ASP A 141 12.51 -1.98 -10.65
N GLN A 142 12.47 -1.22 -9.55
CA GLN A 142 11.85 -1.66 -8.29
C GLN A 142 10.34 -1.90 -8.44
N ILE A 143 9.63 -1.04 -9.16
CA ILE A 143 8.20 -1.23 -9.48
C ILE A 143 8.00 -2.49 -10.32
N GLU A 144 8.88 -2.72 -11.31
CA GLU A 144 8.82 -3.91 -12.17
C GLU A 144 9.02 -5.20 -11.35
N GLN A 145 9.96 -5.21 -10.42
CA GLN A 145 10.16 -6.34 -9.50
C GLN A 145 8.93 -6.58 -8.62
N LEU A 146 8.35 -5.52 -8.04
CA LEU A 146 7.13 -5.62 -7.23
C LEU A 146 5.96 -6.17 -8.03
N LYS A 147 5.83 -5.78 -9.29
CA LYS A 147 4.84 -6.35 -10.22
C LYS A 147 5.07 -7.85 -10.43
N GLN A 148 6.30 -8.27 -10.71
CA GLN A 148 6.65 -9.68 -10.89
C GLN A 148 6.42 -10.52 -9.62
N ALA A 149 6.55 -9.91 -8.43
CA ALA A 149 6.21 -10.51 -7.15
C ALA A 149 4.70 -10.59 -6.86
N GLY A 150 3.85 -10.16 -7.80
CA GLY A 150 2.39 -10.25 -7.70
C GLY A 150 1.75 -9.04 -7.02
N ALA A 151 2.23 -7.83 -7.30
CA ALA A 151 1.57 -6.60 -6.85
C ALA A 151 0.09 -6.57 -7.28
N THR A 152 -0.76 -6.18 -6.34
CA THR A 152 -2.20 -6.05 -6.53
C THR A 152 -2.56 -4.82 -7.38
N PRO A 153 -3.72 -4.80 -8.04
CA PRO A 153 -4.16 -3.62 -8.79
C PRO A 153 -4.20 -2.33 -7.95
N LYS A 154 -4.55 -2.43 -6.66
CA LYS A 154 -4.55 -1.30 -5.73
C LYS A 154 -3.14 -0.75 -5.47
N GLU A 155 -2.15 -1.63 -5.32
CA GLU A 155 -0.75 -1.24 -5.17
C GLU A 155 -0.23 -0.56 -6.44
N LEU A 156 -0.61 -1.06 -7.62
CA LEU A 156 -0.25 -0.43 -8.90
C LEU A 156 -0.81 1.00 -9.04
N VAL A 157 -2.03 1.24 -8.56
CA VAL A 157 -2.61 2.60 -8.50
C VAL A 157 -1.83 3.51 -7.56
N ARG A 158 -1.38 2.98 -6.40
CA ARG A 158 -0.50 3.72 -5.48
C ARG A 158 0.83 4.07 -6.15
N TYR A 159 1.47 3.12 -6.81
CA TYR A 159 2.74 3.36 -7.53
C TYR A 159 2.57 4.37 -8.67
N LEU A 160 1.43 4.33 -9.37
CA LEU A 160 1.09 5.32 -10.39
C LEU A 160 0.93 6.73 -9.80
N ALA A 161 0.26 6.86 -8.65
CA ALA A 161 0.10 8.14 -7.97
C ALA A 161 1.46 8.71 -7.52
N ASP A 162 2.30 7.87 -6.93
CA ASP A 162 3.66 8.25 -6.49
C ASP A 162 4.51 8.67 -7.71
N ALA A 163 4.50 7.90 -8.80
CA ALA A 163 5.22 8.25 -10.03
C ALA A 163 4.75 9.59 -10.64
N ARG A 164 3.45 9.92 -10.53
CA ARG A 164 2.93 11.23 -10.95
C ARG A 164 3.44 12.36 -10.07
N ALA A 165 3.45 12.16 -8.75
CA ALA A 165 3.95 13.15 -7.79
C ALA A 165 5.44 13.44 -8.02
N LEU A 166 6.23 12.40 -8.34
CA LEU A 166 7.65 12.50 -8.67
C LEU A 166 7.93 13.05 -10.08
N GLY A 167 6.91 13.27 -10.91
CA GLY A 167 7.09 13.72 -12.30
C GLY A 167 7.67 12.66 -13.26
N ASP A 168 7.69 11.38 -12.88
CA ASP A 168 8.19 10.27 -13.72
C ASP A 168 7.16 9.89 -14.80
N ARG A 169 7.14 10.68 -15.88
CA ARG A 169 6.22 10.50 -17.01
C ARG A 169 6.32 9.14 -17.68
N GLN A 170 7.50 8.50 -17.66
CA GLN A 170 7.72 7.22 -18.33
C GLN A 170 7.06 6.08 -17.57
N THR A 171 7.26 6.03 -16.26
CA THR A 171 6.62 5.03 -15.38
C THR A 171 5.11 5.23 -15.34
N VAL A 172 4.64 6.47 -15.31
CA VAL A 172 3.20 6.81 -15.39
C VAL A 172 2.56 6.20 -16.64
N LYS A 173 3.10 6.45 -17.83
CA LYS A 173 2.54 5.90 -19.09
C LYS A 173 2.51 4.37 -19.11
N ARG A 174 3.56 3.72 -18.59
CA ARG A 174 3.64 2.26 -18.52
C ARG A 174 2.56 1.69 -17.60
N LEU A 175 2.40 2.24 -16.40
CA LEU A 175 1.40 1.78 -15.44
C LEU A 175 -0.02 2.05 -15.90
N GLU A 176 -0.31 3.21 -16.52
CA GLU A 176 -1.62 3.51 -17.10
C GLU A 176 -2.00 2.52 -18.21
N THR A 177 -1.05 2.21 -19.10
CA THR A 177 -1.27 1.25 -20.19
C THR A 177 -1.58 -0.13 -19.61
N LEU A 178 -0.82 -0.56 -18.61
CA LEU A 178 -1.01 -1.85 -17.96
C LEU A 178 -2.35 -1.97 -17.22
N LEU A 179 -2.73 -0.93 -16.47
CA LEU A 179 -4.02 -0.92 -15.78
C LEU A 179 -5.18 -0.91 -16.80
N GLY A 180 -5.04 -0.16 -17.89
CA GLY A 180 -6.04 -0.12 -18.97
C GLY A 180 -6.22 -1.48 -19.69
N THR A 181 -5.13 -2.19 -19.97
CA THR A 181 -5.22 -3.53 -20.59
C THR A 181 -5.83 -4.56 -19.64
N ALA A 182 -5.45 -4.55 -18.36
CA ALA A 182 -6.01 -5.43 -17.34
C ALA A 182 -7.52 -5.17 -17.10
N ALA A 183 -7.95 -3.90 -17.16
CA ALA A 183 -9.37 -3.54 -17.10
C ALA A 183 -10.15 -4.07 -18.32
N GLY A 184 -9.55 -4.02 -19.52
CA GLY A 184 -10.15 -4.58 -20.73
C GLY A 184 -10.39 -6.09 -20.68
N GLN A 185 -9.63 -6.81 -19.85
CA GLN A 185 -9.83 -8.25 -19.60
C GLN A 185 -10.97 -8.55 -18.61
N GLY A 186 -11.66 -7.53 -18.07
CA GLY A 186 -12.86 -7.68 -17.25
C GLY A 186 -12.63 -8.10 -15.80
N THR A 187 -11.36 -8.17 -15.35
CA THR A 187 -11.08 -8.52 -13.96
C THR A 187 -11.49 -7.39 -13.02
N ALA A 188 -12.40 -7.69 -12.08
CA ALA A 188 -13.02 -6.66 -11.23
C ALA A 188 -12.06 -5.72 -10.49
N PRO A 189 -11.06 -6.23 -9.77
CA PRO A 189 -10.12 -5.34 -9.10
C PRO A 189 -9.30 -4.49 -10.09
N ALA A 190 -9.08 -4.95 -11.33
CA ALA A 190 -8.33 -4.17 -12.32
C ALA A 190 -9.18 -3.07 -12.97
N VAL A 191 -10.47 -3.33 -13.24
CA VAL A 191 -11.40 -2.32 -13.78
C VAL A 191 -11.53 -1.16 -12.81
N GLU A 192 -11.75 -1.45 -11.52
CA GLU A 192 -11.84 -0.43 -10.47
C GLU A 192 -10.52 0.31 -10.28
N ALA A 193 -9.40 -0.39 -10.28
CA ALA A 193 -8.07 0.22 -10.19
C ALA A 193 -7.80 1.18 -11.36
N ALA A 194 -8.08 0.77 -12.59
CA ALA A 194 -7.87 1.62 -13.76
C ALA A 194 -8.80 2.84 -13.73
N ALA A 195 -10.08 2.65 -13.42
CA ALA A 195 -11.05 3.75 -13.36
C ALA A 195 -10.72 4.74 -12.24
N SER A 196 -10.33 4.27 -11.05
CA SER A 196 -9.88 5.14 -9.96
C SER A 196 -8.61 5.92 -10.31
N ALA A 197 -7.66 5.30 -11.01
CA ALA A 197 -6.48 5.98 -11.53
C ALA A 197 -6.80 7.12 -12.52
N ALA A 198 -7.87 6.95 -13.33
CA ALA A 198 -8.37 7.99 -14.23
C ALA A 198 -9.16 9.08 -13.48
N LEU A 199 -9.97 8.71 -12.49
CA LEU A 199 -10.67 9.67 -11.63
C LEU A 199 -9.71 10.57 -10.85
N ALA A 200 -8.59 10.03 -10.39
CA ALA A 200 -7.57 10.78 -9.65
C ALA A 200 -6.95 11.95 -10.47
N LYS A 201 -7.01 11.89 -11.80
CA LYS A 201 -6.59 12.98 -12.70
C LYS A 201 -7.76 13.85 -13.20
N GLY A 202 -8.97 13.67 -12.65
CA GLY A 202 -10.19 14.37 -13.07
C GLY A 202 -10.77 13.89 -14.40
N ASP A 203 -10.32 12.75 -14.92
CA ASP A 203 -10.74 12.23 -16.22
C ASP A 203 -11.98 11.33 -16.09
N TYR A 204 -13.13 11.98 -15.90
CA TYR A 204 -14.42 11.29 -15.78
C TYR A 204 -14.78 10.49 -17.04
N ARG A 205 -14.42 10.99 -18.23
CA ARG A 205 -14.68 10.28 -19.49
C ARG A 205 -13.85 9.01 -19.60
N GLY A 206 -12.53 9.11 -19.40
CA GLY A 206 -11.64 7.95 -19.42
C GLY A 206 -11.98 6.93 -18.34
N ALA A 207 -12.36 7.37 -17.14
CA ALA A 207 -12.81 6.48 -16.07
C ALA A 207 -14.09 5.72 -16.45
N ALA A 208 -15.08 6.41 -17.05
CA ALA A 208 -16.31 5.77 -17.52
C ALA A 208 -16.03 4.76 -18.65
N GLU A 209 -15.18 5.11 -19.61
CA GLU A 209 -14.75 4.19 -20.67
C GLU A 209 -14.11 2.91 -20.12
N LEU A 210 -13.32 3.00 -19.05
CA LEU A 210 -12.72 1.82 -18.41
C LEU A 210 -13.77 0.91 -17.78
N TYR A 211 -14.79 1.48 -17.14
CA TYR A 211 -15.94 0.69 -16.67
C TYR A 211 -16.69 0.03 -17.83
N PHE A 212 -16.94 0.76 -18.93
CA PHE A 212 -17.62 0.20 -20.10
C PHE A 212 -16.78 -0.84 -20.86
N LYS A 213 -15.45 -0.74 -20.86
CA LYS A 213 -14.55 -1.80 -21.35
C LYS A 213 -14.66 -3.04 -20.46
N GLY A 214 -14.61 -2.87 -19.15
CA GLY A 214 -14.82 -3.95 -18.18
C GLY A 214 -16.19 -4.62 -18.32
N LEU A 215 -17.23 -3.84 -18.64
CA LEU A 215 -18.59 -4.32 -18.90
C LEU A 215 -18.65 -5.36 -20.04
N GLN A 216 -17.86 -5.19 -21.10
CA GLN A 216 -17.86 -6.13 -22.24
C GLN A 216 -17.33 -7.50 -21.86
N ALA A 217 -16.35 -7.56 -20.96
CA ALA A 217 -15.75 -8.80 -20.47
C ALA A 217 -16.41 -9.33 -19.17
N ALA A 218 -17.39 -8.62 -18.63
CA ALA A 218 -18.04 -8.95 -17.36
C ALA A 218 -19.10 -10.04 -17.48
N GLY A 219 -19.16 -10.92 -16.47
CA GLY A 219 -20.30 -11.82 -16.26
C GLY A 219 -21.57 -11.08 -15.83
N LEU A 220 -22.73 -11.72 -15.97
CA LEU A 220 -24.07 -11.12 -15.77
C LEU A 220 -24.20 -10.31 -14.46
N ASN A 221 -23.72 -10.84 -13.34
CA ASN A 221 -23.81 -10.17 -12.03
C ASN A 221 -23.00 -8.86 -11.98
N GLN A 222 -21.85 -8.83 -12.64
CA GLN A 222 -20.92 -7.70 -12.58
C GLN A 222 -21.25 -6.63 -13.64
N LYS A 223 -22.01 -6.99 -14.69
CA LYS A 223 -22.44 -6.05 -15.73
C LYS A 223 -23.21 -4.87 -15.17
N ARG A 224 -24.18 -5.12 -14.28
CA ARG A 224 -24.94 -4.03 -13.63
C ARG A 224 -24.02 -3.07 -12.89
N VAL A 225 -23.06 -3.61 -12.14
CA VAL A 225 -22.12 -2.82 -11.33
C VAL A 225 -21.31 -1.89 -12.21
N TYR A 226 -20.68 -2.41 -13.27
CA TYR A 226 -19.87 -1.57 -14.16
C TYR A 226 -20.69 -0.61 -15.01
N PHE A 227 -21.86 -1.02 -15.49
CA PHE A 227 -22.75 -0.13 -16.23
C PHE A 227 -23.13 1.07 -15.38
N LEU A 228 -23.63 0.83 -14.16
CA LEU A 228 -24.02 1.91 -13.26
C LEU A 228 -22.81 2.74 -12.82
N ALA A 229 -21.65 2.12 -12.58
CA ALA A 229 -20.43 2.83 -12.23
C ALA A 229 -20.02 3.80 -13.36
N GLY A 230 -19.93 3.32 -14.61
CA GLY A 230 -19.57 4.16 -15.76
C GLY A 230 -20.52 5.34 -15.97
N VAL A 231 -21.84 5.09 -15.89
CA VAL A 231 -22.85 6.16 -16.04
C VAL A 231 -22.79 7.16 -14.87
N ARG A 232 -22.62 6.68 -13.62
CA ARG A 232 -22.46 7.56 -12.45
C ARG A 232 -21.18 8.39 -12.52
N THR A 233 -20.11 7.83 -13.05
CA THR A 233 -18.85 8.55 -13.24
C THR A 233 -19.03 9.74 -14.18
N LEU A 234 -19.73 9.56 -15.31
CA LEU A 234 -20.06 10.67 -16.21
C LEU A 234 -21.00 11.69 -15.53
N GLN A 235 -21.99 11.22 -14.77
CA GLN A 235 -22.87 12.09 -13.99
C GLN A 235 -22.08 12.94 -12.97
N SER A 236 -21.12 12.36 -12.26
CA SER A 236 -20.27 13.08 -11.30
C SER A 236 -19.37 14.14 -11.95
N GLY A 237 -19.04 13.94 -13.23
CA GLY A 237 -18.32 14.92 -14.05
C GLY A 237 -19.23 16.01 -14.64
N ASN A 238 -20.51 16.07 -14.25
CA ASN A 238 -21.54 16.94 -14.83
C ASN A 238 -21.77 16.72 -16.34
N LEU A 239 -21.50 15.50 -16.83
CA LEU A 239 -21.65 15.12 -18.24
C LEU A 239 -22.97 14.38 -18.48
N LEU A 240 -24.10 14.99 -18.07
CA LEU A 240 -25.42 14.32 -18.04
C LEU A 240 -25.89 13.83 -19.42
N ALA A 241 -25.70 14.65 -20.47
CA ALA A 241 -26.06 14.28 -21.83
C ALA A 241 -25.22 13.09 -22.34
N GLU A 242 -23.90 13.14 -22.10
CA GLU A 242 -23.00 12.03 -22.47
C GLU A 242 -23.31 10.76 -21.66
N ALA A 243 -23.68 10.91 -20.39
CA ALA A 243 -24.09 9.79 -19.54
C ALA A 243 -25.32 9.07 -20.10
N LEU A 244 -26.30 9.81 -20.63
CA LEU A 244 -27.46 9.24 -21.32
C LEU A 244 -27.07 8.54 -22.62
N THR A 245 -26.28 9.20 -23.47
CA THR A 245 -25.83 8.60 -24.73
C THR A 245 -25.01 7.33 -24.50
N ALA A 246 -24.14 7.34 -23.49
CA ALA A 246 -23.38 6.16 -23.09
C ALA A 246 -24.29 5.07 -22.52
N ALA A 247 -25.28 5.44 -21.70
CA ALA A 247 -26.27 4.50 -21.19
C ALA A 247 -27.03 3.82 -22.33
N GLU A 248 -27.53 4.55 -23.32
CA GLU A 248 -28.23 3.97 -24.47
C GLU A 248 -27.34 3.05 -25.30
N ARG A 249 -26.08 3.43 -25.49
CA ARG A 249 -25.09 2.63 -26.25
C ARG A 249 -24.74 1.31 -25.56
N HIS A 250 -24.62 1.33 -24.23
CA HIS A 250 -24.14 0.19 -23.44
C HIS A 250 -25.26 -0.59 -22.73
N LEU A 251 -26.52 -0.18 -22.89
CA LEU A 251 -27.68 -0.91 -22.37
C LEU A 251 -27.89 -2.19 -23.18
N ASP A 252 -27.33 -3.30 -22.69
CA ASP A 252 -27.45 -4.61 -23.32
C ASP A 252 -28.73 -5.35 -22.92
N ALA A 253 -29.01 -6.48 -23.57
CA ALA A 253 -30.22 -7.28 -23.31
C ALA A 253 -30.34 -7.75 -21.85
N GLY A 254 -29.20 -7.93 -21.16
CA GLY A 254 -29.16 -8.34 -19.75
C GLY A 254 -29.57 -7.22 -18.79
N LEU A 255 -29.35 -5.96 -19.16
CA LEU A 255 -29.72 -4.78 -18.37
C LEU A 255 -30.99 -4.08 -18.85
N ALA A 256 -31.41 -4.32 -20.09
CA ALA A 256 -32.58 -3.68 -20.71
C ALA A 256 -33.90 -3.98 -20.00
N HIS A 257 -33.97 -5.09 -19.25
CA HIS A 257 -35.15 -5.50 -18.46
C HIS A 257 -34.93 -5.38 -16.95
N ASP A 258 -33.75 -4.90 -16.54
CA ASP A 258 -33.45 -4.74 -15.13
C ASP A 258 -34.14 -3.50 -14.56
N ARG A 259 -35.20 -3.73 -13.78
CA ARG A 259 -36.02 -2.66 -13.19
C ARG A 259 -35.19 -1.63 -12.42
N GLN A 260 -34.17 -2.06 -11.66
CA GLN A 260 -33.35 -1.12 -10.89
C GLN A 260 -32.54 -0.20 -11.80
N THR A 261 -31.93 -0.75 -12.86
CA THR A 261 -31.19 0.02 -13.86
C THR A 261 -32.11 0.99 -14.61
N LEU A 262 -33.31 0.54 -15.02
CA LEU A 262 -34.27 1.39 -15.73
C LEU A 262 -34.80 2.55 -14.89
N LEU A 263 -35.08 2.33 -13.60
CA LEU A 263 -35.48 3.41 -12.69
C LEU A 263 -34.35 4.42 -12.46
N TYR A 264 -33.11 3.96 -12.41
CA TYR A 264 -31.95 4.84 -12.35
C TYR A 264 -31.83 5.70 -13.63
N LEU A 265 -31.93 5.09 -14.82
CA LEU A 265 -31.89 5.80 -16.10
C LEU A 265 -33.04 6.79 -16.26
N THR A 266 -34.21 6.49 -15.70
CA THR A 266 -35.35 7.43 -15.66
C THR A 266 -34.96 8.72 -14.92
N ARG A 267 -34.38 8.60 -13.73
CA ARG A 267 -33.97 9.76 -12.92
C ARG A 267 -32.87 10.56 -13.61
N LEU A 268 -31.91 9.86 -14.22
CA LEU A 268 -30.86 10.49 -15.01
C LEU A 268 -31.44 11.25 -16.21
N ALA A 269 -32.42 10.68 -16.91
CA ALA A 269 -33.08 11.32 -18.04
C ALA A 269 -33.83 12.59 -17.63
N LEU A 270 -34.54 12.55 -16.50
CA LEU A 270 -35.17 13.75 -15.94
C LEU A 270 -34.13 14.83 -15.57
N ALA A 271 -33.03 14.43 -14.92
CA ALA A 271 -31.94 15.36 -14.57
C ALA A 271 -31.27 16.00 -15.80
N ALA A 272 -31.21 15.28 -16.93
CA ALA A 272 -30.68 15.77 -18.19
C ALA A 272 -31.74 16.50 -19.06
N ASN A 273 -32.93 16.79 -18.53
CA ASN A 273 -34.04 17.41 -19.25
C ASN A 273 -34.52 16.62 -20.48
N ARG A 274 -34.56 15.29 -20.37
CA ARG A 274 -35.04 14.34 -21.39
C ARG A 274 -36.24 13.52 -20.88
N PRO A 275 -37.42 14.15 -20.70
CA PRO A 275 -38.62 13.46 -20.22
C PRO A 275 -39.12 12.38 -21.20
N ASP A 276 -38.83 12.53 -22.48
CA ASP A 276 -39.08 11.55 -23.55
C ASP A 276 -38.42 10.20 -23.23
N LEU A 277 -37.13 10.22 -22.89
CA LEU A 277 -36.38 9.01 -22.51
C LEU A 277 -36.80 8.49 -21.15
N ALA A 278 -37.12 9.38 -20.21
CA ALA A 278 -37.61 8.99 -18.89
C ALA A 278 -38.90 8.16 -19.00
N GLN A 279 -39.87 8.60 -19.81
CA GLN A 279 -41.12 7.87 -20.03
C GLN A 279 -40.87 6.49 -20.65
N LYS A 280 -39.95 6.39 -21.62
CA LYS A 280 -39.55 5.12 -22.25
C LYS A 280 -38.98 4.14 -21.22
N TYR A 281 -38.09 4.59 -20.34
CA TYR A 281 -37.49 3.74 -19.31
C TYR A 281 -38.51 3.28 -18.25
N VAL A 282 -39.42 4.17 -17.81
CA VAL A 282 -40.50 3.81 -16.86
C VAL A 282 -41.42 2.76 -17.45
N ARG A 283 -41.87 2.92 -18.70
CA ARG A 283 -42.74 1.92 -19.37
C ARG A 283 -42.06 0.55 -19.42
N ARG A 284 -40.78 0.49 -19.80
CA ARG A 284 -39.98 -0.75 -19.78
C ARG A 284 -39.85 -1.34 -18.38
N ALA A 285 -39.65 -0.50 -17.35
CA ALA A 285 -39.53 -0.93 -15.97
C ALA A 285 -40.82 -1.53 -15.40
N LEU A 286 -41.98 -1.15 -15.97
CA LEU A 286 -43.31 -1.67 -15.65
C LEU A 286 -43.68 -2.91 -16.50
N GLY A 287 -42.79 -3.39 -17.38
CA GLY A 287 -43.08 -4.52 -18.26
C GLY A 287 -44.02 -4.19 -19.42
N LEU A 288 -44.30 -2.90 -19.66
CA LEU A 288 -45.11 -2.46 -20.79
C LEU A 288 -44.24 -2.49 -22.04
N SER A 289 -44.43 -3.47 -22.92
CA SER A 289 -43.77 -3.52 -24.22
C SER A 289 -44.10 -2.23 -25.00
N SER A 290 -43.15 -1.79 -25.82
CA SER A 290 -43.28 -0.61 -26.68
C SER A 290 -44.32 -0.86 -27.78
N GLY A 291 -45.59 -0.90 -27.41
CA GLY A 291 -46.70 -0.62 -28.30
C GLY A 291 -46.69 0.88 -28.59
N GLU A 292 -46.65 1.21 -29.88
CA GLU A 292 -46.84 2.55 -30.43
C GLU A 292 -48.01 3.27 -29.72
N PRO A 293 -47.96 4.61 -29.60
CA PRO A 293 -49.17 5.34 -29.26
C PRO A 293 -50.21 5.00 -30.32
N SER A 294 -51.27 4.28 -29.92
CA SER A 294 -52.44 4.05 -30.76
C SER A 294 -52.80 5.37 -31.40
N GLY A 295 -52.65 5.40 -32.73
CA GLY A 295 -52.71 6.61 -33.53
C GLY A 295 -53.97 7.41 -33.25
N ALA A 296 -53.77 8.71 -33.24
CA ALA A 296 -54.64 9.73 -33.78
C ALA A 296 -56.11 9.33 -33.97
N ALA A 297 -56.94 9.96 -33.16
CA ALA A 297 -58.29 10.34 -33.55
C ALA A 297 -58.33 10.75 -35.04
N THR A 298 -59.25 10.15 -35.77
CA THR A 298 -59.87 10.75 -36.95
C THR A 298 -61.37 10.42 -36.91
N PRO A 299 -62.20 11.32 -37.45
CA PRO A 299 -63.53 11.68 -36.93
C PRO A 299 -64.62 10.62 -37.06
#